data_AF-A0A022VY51-F1
#
_entry.id   AF-A0A022VY51-F1
#
_cell.length_a   1.000
_cell.length_b   1.000
_cell.length_c   1.000
_cell.angle_alpha   90.00
_cell.angle_beta   90.00
_cell.angle_gamma   90.00
#
_symmetry.space_group_name_H-M   'P 1'
#
loop_
_entity.id
_entity.type
_entity.pdbx_description
1 polymer ?
#
loop_
_entity_poly.entity_id
_entity_poly.type
_entity_poly.pdbx_seq_one_letter_code
_entity_poly.pdbx_strand_id
1 'polypeptide(L)'
;MDKPFGRLIRSEFFTFLIGPEKVPFVMNSEAITKQSSTLHGLVNGNMLEAHSRTVVWPDVDEDTFARFCEFYYLDNYSPPSCGWDGNTVEEALPVGDDSQSEKLAHALESPLVSPVSTPPPPPKMKTKRKKKGSKAKLGA
;
A
#
# COMPACT_ATOMS: atom_id res chain seq x y z
N MET A 1 -14.82 -24.18 30.57
CA MET A 1 -13.44 -23.73 30.23
C MET A 1 -13.62 -22.42 29.48
N ASP A 2 -13.87 -21.35 30.24
CA ASP A 2 -14.59 -20.17 29.72
C ASP A 2 -13.73 -18.90 29.74
N LYS A 3 -12.40 -19.10 29.83
CA LYS A 3 -11.44 -18.00 29.84
C LYS A 3 -11.43 -17.31 28.46
N PRO A 4 -11.38 -15.97 28.40
CA PRO A 4 -11.42 -15.21 27.14
C PRO A 4 -10.37 -15.66 26.12
N PHE A 5 -9.15 -15.93 26.56
CA PHE A 5 -8.08 -16.40 25.70
C PHE A 5 -8.33 -17.81 25.12
N GLY A 6 -8.94 -18.70 25.92
CA GLY A 6 -9.28 -20.05 25.44
C GLY A 6 -10.35 -20.04 24.35
N ARG A 7 -11.25 -19.05 24.38
CA ARG A 7 -12.25 -18.85 23.32
C ARG A 7 -11.60 -18.29 22.06
N LEU A 8 -10.72 -17.29 22.23
CA LEU A 8 -9.95 -16.67 21.16
C LEU A 8 -9.20 -17.70 20.30
N ILE A 9 -8.37 -18.55 20.91
CA ILE A 9 -7.52 -19.52 20.19
C ILE A 9 -8.30 -20.70 19.57
N ARG A 10 -9.54 -20.91 19.99
CA ARG A 10 -10.44 -21.94 19.47
C ARG A 10 -11.45 -21.38 18.48
N SER A 11 -11.48 -20.06 18.32
CA SER A 11 -12.36 -19.41 17.36
C SER A 11 -11.95 -19.79 15.94
N GLU A 12 -12.88 -19.69 15.02
CA GLU A 12 -12.60 -19.94 13.62
C GLU A 12 -11.62 -18.91 13.06
N PHE A 13 -10.99 -19.24 11.93
CA PHE A 13 -10.11 -18.31 11.23
C PHE A 13 -10.87 -17.49 10.17
N PHE A 14 -10.31 -16.34 9.85
CA PHE A 14 -10.75 -15.46 8.78
C PHE A 14 -9.52 -14.96 8.03
N THR A 15 -9.60 -14.95 6.69
CA THR A 15 -8.47 -14.66 5.82
C THR A 15 -8.61 -13.27 5.19
N PHE A 16 -7.58 -12.45 5.30
CA PHE A 16 -7.48 -11.18 4.60
C PHE A 16 -6.47 -11.33 3.46
N LEU A 17 -6.88 -10.96 2.25
CA LEU A 17 -6.00 -10.89 1.09
C LEU A 17 -5.61 -9.43 0.90
N ILE A 18 -4.38 -9.09 1.30
CA ILE A 18 -3.88 -7.72 1.44
C ILE A 18 -3.02 -7.31 0.25
N GLY A 19 -3.15 -6.06 -0.16
CA GLY A 19 -2.34 -5.46 -1.21
C GLY A 19 -2.69 -5.95 -2.63
N PRO A 20 -2.02 -5.39 -3.65
CA PRO A 20 -2.26 -5.76 -5.05
C PRO A 20 -1.93 -7.23 -5.34
N GLU A 21 -0.98 -7.79 -4.60
CA GLU A 21 -0.56 -9.19 -4.70
C GLU A 21 -1.48 -10.16 -3.94
N LYS A 22 -2.45 -9.64 -3.17
CA LYS A 22 -3.41 -10.43 -2.40
C LYS A 22 -2.73 -11.38 -1.42
N VAL A 23 -1.72 -10.89 -0.71
CA VAL A 23 -0.97 -11.67 0.27
C VAL A 23 -1.90 -12.11 1.41
N PRO A 24 -1.95 -13.42 1.74
CA PRO A 24 -2.91 -13.93 2.72
C PRO A 24 -2.43 -13.75 4.16
N PHE A 25 -3.27 -13.13 4.98
CA PHE A 25 -3.14 -13.03 6.43
C PHE A 25 -4.31 -13.77 7.10
N VAL A 26 -4.00 -14.75 7.95
CA VAL A 26 -5.00 -15.58 8.63
C VAL A 26 -5.08 -15.19 10.10
N MET A 27 -6.26 -14.76 10.55
CA MET A 27 -6.49 -14.28 11.91
C MET A 27 -7.64 -15.02 12.58
N ASN A 28 -7.64 -15.05 13.91
CA ASN A 28 -8.77 -15.54 14.68
C ASN A 28 -9.99 -14.64 14.43
N SER A 29 -11.20 -15.21 14.41
CA SER A 29 -12.43 -14.46 14.11
C SER A 29 -12.90 -13.66 15.32
N GLU A 30 -12.79 -14.25 16.51
CA GLU A 30 -13.20 -13.60 17.75
C GLU A 30 -12.36 -12.36 18.06
N ALA A 31 -11.03 -12.49 17.98
CA ALA A 31 -10.36 -11.82 16.90
C ALA A 31 -10.73 -10.37 16.56
N ILE A 32 -10.73 -10.23 15.25
CA ILE A 32 -11.27 -9.18 14.41
C ILE A 32 -12.57 -8.59 14.97
N THR A 33 -13.53 -9.42 15.41
CA THR A 33 -14.87 -8.95 15.82
C THR A 33 -14.88 -8.04 17.03
N LYS A 34 -13.86 -8.14 17.90
CA LYS A 34 -13.74 -7.27 19.10
C LYS A 34 -13.23 -5.87 18.79
N GLN A 35 -12.61 -5.67 17.63
CA GLN A 35 -11.93 -4.40 17.31
C GLN A 35 -12.90 -3.30 16.89
N SER A 36 -13.95 -3.64 16.13
CA SER A 36 -14.97 -2.67 15.77
C SER A 36 -16.28 -3.36 15.37
N SER A 37 -17.38 -2.61 15.45
CA SER A 37 -18.68 -3.06 14.96
C SER A 37 -18.68 -3.36 13.46
N THR A 38 -17.92 -2.61 12.67
CA THR A 38 -17.76 -2.84 11.23
C THR A 38 -17.06 -4.17 10.96
N LEU A 39 -15.98 -4.46 11.69
CA LEU A 39 -15.27 -5.74 11.58
C LEU A 39 -16.09 -6.91 12.12
N HIS A 40 -16.90 -6.69 13.15
CA HIS A 40 -17.89 -7.68 13.58
C HIS A 40 -18.88 -7.99 12.44
N GLY A 41 -19.39 -6.96 11.75
CA GLY A 41 -20.27 -7.13 10.58
C GLY A 41 -19.58 -7.83 9.40
N LEU A 42 -18.29 -7.57 9.17
CA LEU A 42 -17.52 -8.25 8.13
C LEU A 42 -17.39 -9.76 8.37
N VAL A 43 -17.17 -10.16 9.63
CA VAL A 43 -16.90 -11.56 9.99
C VAL A 43 -18.19 -12.35 10.21
N ASN A 44 -19.20 -11.75 10.85
CA ASN A 44 -20.43 -12.42 11.28
C ASN A 44 -21.69 -11.94 10.55
N GLY A 45 -21.57 -11.00 9.61
CA GLY A 45 -22.70 -10.47 8.87
C GLY A 45 -23.18 -11.39 7.75
N ASN A 46 -24.08 -10.87 6.90
CA ASN A 46 -24.70 -11.63 5.83
C ASN A 46 -24.09 -11.34 4.44
N MET A 47 -22.81 -10.98 4.40
CA MET A 47 -22.08 -10.63 3.17
C MET A 47 -21.31 -11.83 2.63
N LEU A 48 -20.90 -11.81 1.35
CA LEU A 48 -20.17 -12.92 0.74
C LEU A 48 -18.89 -13.25 1.49
N GLU A 49 -18.19 -12.23 1.99
CA GLU A 49 -16.95 -12.31 2.75
C GLU A 49 -17.12 -13.06 4.08
N ALA A 50 -18.25 -12.83 4.76
CA ALA A 50 -18.57 -13.52 6.01
C ALA A 50 -18.80 -15.03 5.77
N HIS A 51 -19.43 -15.38 4.65
CA HIS A 51 -19.70 -16.77 4.27
C HIS A 51 -18.45 -17.48 3.74
N SER A 52 -17.63 -16.80 2.93
CA SER A 52 -16.37 -17.33 2.39
C SER A 52 -15.22 -17.33 3.41
N ARG A 53 -15.40 -16.63 4.54
CA ARG A 53 -14.36 -16.37 5.56
C ARG A 53 -13.11 -15.72 4.97
N THR A 54 -13.29 -14.95 3.90
CA THR A 54 -12.20 -14.32 3.15
C THR A 54 -12.62 -12.96 2.64
N VAL A 55 -11.78 -11.94 2.85
CA VAL A 55 -11.94 -10.58 2.30
C VAL A 55 -10.73 -10.17 1.49
N VAL A 56 -10.93 -9.30 0.49
CA VAL A 56 -9.85 -8.75 -0.34
C VAL A 56 -9.76 -7.24 -0.12
N TRP A 57 -8.58 -6.76 0.30
CA TRP A 57 -8.27 -5.35 0.50
C TRP A 57 -7.05 -4.95 -0.33
N PRO A 58 -7.25 -4.61 -1.62
CA PRO A 58 -6.15 -4.31 -2.53
C PRO A 58 -5.45 -2.98 -2.21
N ASP A 59 -6.14 -2.08 -1.53
CA ASP A 59 -5.67 -0.71 -1.23
C ASP A 59 -4.97 -0.60 0.14
N VAL A 60 -4.84 -1.72 0.86
CA VAL A 60 -4.16 -1.77 2.16
C VAL A 60 -2.77 -2.34 1.96
N ASP A 61 -1.75 -1.63 2.44
CA ASP A 61 -0.38 -2.11 2.42
C ASP A 61 -0.16 -3.23 3.44
N GLU A 62 0.67 -4.20 3.09
CA GLU A 62 0.99 -5.36 3.93
C GLU A 62 1.58 -4.95 5.28
N ASP A 63 2.52 -4.00 5.29
CA ASP A 63 3.12 -3.46 6.51
C ASP A 63 2.10 -2.78 7.43
N THR A 64 1.13 -2.08 6.83
CA THR A 64 0.04 -1.44 7.58
C THR A 64 -0.86 -2.49 8.22
N PHE A 65 -1.20 -3.54 7.48
CA PHE A 65 -2.02 -4.63 8.00
C PHE A 65 -1.28 -5.47 9.05
N ALA A 66 0.03 -5.71 8.88
CA ALA A 66 0.86 -6.39 9.87
C ALA A 66 0.85 -5.65 11.21
N ARG A 67 0.95 -4.31 11.21
CA ARG A 67 0.85 -3.50 12.43
C ARG A 67 -0.55 -3.56 13.06
N PHE A 68 -1.60 -3.65 12.26
CA PHE A 68 -2.94 -3.94 12.78
C PHE A 68 -3.00 -5.30 13.49
N CYS A 69 -2.34 -6.34 12.95
CA CYS A 69 -2.22 -7.64 13.61
C CYS A 69 -1.39 -7.56 14.91
N GLU A 70 -0.29 -6.81 14.94
CA GLU A 70 0.51 -6.59 16.16
C GLU A 70 -0.35 -5.97 17.25
N PHE A 71 -1.01 -4.84 16.92
CA PHE A 71 -1.91 -4.15 17.84
C PHE A 71 -2.97 -5.12 18.38
N TYR A 72 -3.51 -5.98 17.52
CA TYR A 72 -4.52 -6.95 17.93
C TYR A 72 -4.01 -7.94 18.99
N TYR A 73 -2.82 -8.50 18.81
CA TYR A 73 -2.33 -9.59 19.65
C TYR A 73 -1.53 -9.11 20.87
N LEU A 74 -0.95 -7.92 20.81
CA LEU A 74 -0.03 -7.38 21.80
C LEU A 74 -0.57 -6.11 22.49
N ASP A 75 -1.74 -5.60 22.08
CA ASP A 75 -2.27 -4.28 22.46
C ASP A 75 -1.28 -3.14 22.20
N ASN A 76 -0.33 -3.37 21.29
CA ASN A 76 0.72 -2.44 20.91
C ASN A 76 1.24 -2.79 19.50
N TYR A 77 1.81 -1.83 18.79
CA TYR A 77 2.41 -2.05 17.49
C TYR A 77 3.71 -1.23 17.38
N SER A 78 4.64 -1.69 16.55
CA SER A 78 5.80 -0.88 16.19
C SER A 78 5.32 0.25 15.28
N PRO A 79 5.56 1.55 15.56
CA PRO A 79 5.26 2.62 14.61
C PRO A 79 6.26 2.61 13.45
N PRO A 80 5.88 3.11 12.26
CA PRO A 80 6.85 3.34 11.20
C PRO A 80 7.88 4.38 11.65
N SER A 81 9.12 4.28 11.15
CA SER A 81 10.13 5.31 11.41
C SER A 81 9.65 6.64 10.82
N CYS A 82 9.42 7.63 11.68
CA CYS A 82 9.09 8.97 11.22
C CYS A 82 10.34 9.57 10.56
N GLY A 83 10.30 9.72 9.23
CA GLY A 83 11.37 10.35 8.45
C GLY A 83 11.35 11.87 8.52
N TRP A 84 10.85 12.48 9.60
CA TRP A 84 11.04 13.91 9.82
C TRP A 84 12.53 14.11 10.15
N ASP A 85 13.32 14.39 9.12
CA ASP A 85 14.63 14.98 9.27
C ASP A 85 14.43 16.37 9.88
N GLY A 86 14.52 16.45 11.21
CA GLY A 86 14.42 17.68 11.98
C GLY A 86 15.59 18.65 11.75
N ASN A 87 16.12 18.71 10.53
CA ASN A 87 17.25 19.52 10.14
C ASN A 87 16.90 20.47 8.99
N THR A 88 15.72 21.10 9.04
CA THR A 88 15.58 22.44 8.46
C THR A 88 16.21 23.44 9.44
N VAL A 89 17.53 23.53 9.41
CA VAL A 89 18.22 24.73 9.87
C VAL A 89 17.98 25.82 8.83
N GLU A 90 16.78 26.42 8.82
CA GLU A 90 16.66 27.78 8.29
C GLU A 90 17.38 28.67 9.31
N GLU A 91 18.65 28.86 9.01
CA GLU A 91 19.54 29.91 9.49
C GLU A 91 18.76 31.19 9.83
N ALA A 92 18.96 31.67 11.05
CA ALA A 92 18.33 32.88 11.55
C ALA A 92 18.47 34.02 10.53
N LEU A 93 17.35 34.45 9.95
CA LEU A 93 17.29 35.72 9.23
C LEU A 93 17.84 36.80 10.16
N PRO A 94 18.92 37.51 9.80
CA PRO A 94 19.37 38.64 10.60
C PRO A 94 18.26 39.68 10.56
N VAL A 95 17.65 39.94 11.73
CA VAL A 95 16.80 41.10 11.96
C VAL A 95 17.70 42.32 11.82
N GLY A 96 17.81 42.81 10.57
CA GLY A 96 18.28 44.15 10.27
C GLY A 96 17.14 45.11 10.58
N ASP A 97 17.28 45.84 11.67
CA ASP A 97 16.64 47.15 11.83
C ASP A 97 17.17 48.05 10.72
N ASP A 98 16.29 48.69 9.94
CA ASP A 98 16.42 50.12 9.61
C ASP A 98 15.32 50.58 8.64
N SER A 99 14.84 51.78 8.96
CA SER A 99 13.86 52.58 8.23
C SER A 99 14.32 52.98 6.83
N GLN A 100 13.34 53.45 6.03
CA GLN A 100 13.40 54.19 4.75
C GLN A 100 13.18 53.32 3.49
N SER A 101 12.01 53.39 2.86
CA SER A 101 11.52 54.41 1.91
C SER A 101 12.02 54.17 0.47
N GLU A 102 11.08 53.66 -0.34
CA GLU A 102 10.93 53.87 -1.79
C GLU A 102 11.98 53.30 -2.76
N LYS A 103 11.48 52.61 -3.81
CA LYS A 103 11.64 53.00 -5.23
C LYS A 103 11.76 51.80 -6.18
N LEU A 104 10.61 51.51 -6.78
CA LEU A 104 10.36 51.15 -8.17
C LEU A 104 11.51 50.56 -9.03
N ALA A 105 11.22 49.33 -9.48
CA ALA A 105 10.98 48.96 -10.88
C ALA A 105 12.05 48.15 -11.63
N HIS A 106 11.50 47.40 -12.60
CA HIS A 106 12.14 46.77 -13.76
C HIS A 106 12.86 45.43 -13.43
N ALA A 107 12.74 44.35 -14.19
CA ALA A 107 12.26 44.15 -15.54
C ALA A 107 11.85 42.69 -15.78
N LEU A 108 10.89 42.55 -16.68
CA LEU A 108 10.56 41.40 -17.52
C LEU A 108 11.84 40.85 -18.20
N GLU A 109 12.13 39.55 -18.11
CA GLU A 109 12.67 38.71 -19.20
C GLU A 109 12.68 37.22 -18.77
N SER A 110 12.21 36.34 -19.66
CA SER A 110 12.13 34.86 -19.61
C SER A 110 13.51 34.14 -19.61
N PRO A 111 13.67 32.78 -19.68
CA PRO A 111 12.69 31.69 -19.87
C PRO A 111 12.84 30.42 -18.97
N LEU A 112 11.76 29.66 -18.94
CA LEU A 112 11.67 28.24 -18.56
C LEU A 112 12.67 27.34 -19.31
N VAL A 113 13.47 26.55 -18.59
CA VAL A 113 13.93 25.23 -19.07
C VAL A 113 14.29 24.30 -17.91
N SER A 114 13.40 23.35 -17.62
CA SER A 114 13.70 22.17 -16.83
C SER A 114 14.21 21.07 -17.78
N PRO A 115 15.37 20.44 -17.56
CA PRO A 115 15.70 19.21 -18.29
C PRO A 115 14.91 18.05 -17.67
N VAL A 116 13.81 17.68 -18.33
CA VAL A 116 13.11 16.41 -18.11
C VAL A 116 14.02 15.27 -18.57
N SER A 117 14.50 14.45 -17.64
CA SER A 117 15.22 13.22 -17.98
C SER A 117 14.21 12.09 -18.08
N THR A 118 13.80 11.76 -19.31
CA THR A 118 12.96 10.61 -19.63
C THR A 118 13.84 9.37 -19.82
N PRO A 119 13.52 8.20 -19.21
CA PRO A 119 14.26 6.97 -19.49
C PRO A 119 13.93 6.40 -20.89
N PRO A 120 14.89 5.70 -21.54
CA PRO A 120 14.74 5.23 -22.93
C PRO A 120 13.83 3.99 -23.07
N PRO A 121 13.22 3.77 -24.26
CA PRO A 121 12.27 2.69 -24.53
C PRO A 121 12.95 1.33 -24.79
N PRO A 122 12.22 0.21 -24.63
CA PRO A 122 12.74 -1.15 -24.86
C PRO A 122 12.91 -1.49 -26.36
N PRO A 123 13.90 -2.33 -26.74
CA PRO A 123 14.15 -2.71 -28.13
C PRO A 123 13.17 -3.75 -28.70
N LYS A 124 12.93 -3.62 -30.01
CA LYS A 124 11.89 -4.25 -30.84
C LYS A 124 12.12 -5.75 -31.13
N MET A 125 11.01 -6.51 -31.11
CA MET A 125 10.90 -7.91 -31.52
C MET A 125 11.31 -8.14 -32.99
N LYS A 126 12.15 -9.15 -33.25
CA LYS A 126 12.42 -9.66 -34.59
C LYS A 126 11.45 -10.80 -34.94
N THR A 127 10.54 -10.53 -35.87
CA THR A 127 9.65 -11.53 -36.49
C THR A 127 10.45 -12.42 -37.45
N LYS A 128 10.53 -13.72 -37.16
CA LYS A 128 11.06 -14.73 -38.10
C LYS A 128 9.89 -15.48 -38.74
N ARG A 129 9.65 -15.19 -40.03
CA ARG A 129 8.62 -15.81 -40.85
C ARG A 129 9.17 -17.05 -41.57
N LYS A 130 8.34 -18.10 -41.63
CA LYS A 130 8.17 -19.10 -42.70
C LYS A 130 9.04 -20.38 -42.65
N LYS A 131 8.38 -21.55 -42.55
CA LYS A 131 8.21 -22.48 -43.69
C LYS A 131 7.08 -23.50 -43.44
N LYS A 132 6.10 -23.48 -44.35
CA LYS A 132 5.07 -24.52 -44.55
C LYS A 132 5.77 -25.78 -45.09
N GLY A 133 5.63 -26.91 -44.41
CA GLY A 133 5.90 -28.25 -44.93
C GLY A 133 4.58 -28.98 -45.14
N SER A 134 4.42 -29.61 -46.29
CA SER A 134 3.23 -30.33 -46.75
C SER A 134 3.57 -31.83 -46.91
N LYS A 135 2.53 -32.69 -46.87
CA LYS A 135 2.46 -34.12 -47.29
C LYS A 135 2.88 -35.14 -46.22
N ALA A 136 2.26 -36.32 -46.06
CA ALA A 136 1.12 -37.00 -46.67
C ALA A 136 0.79 -38.33 -45.91
N LYS A 137 -0.43 -38.85 -46.14
CA LYS A 137 -0.83 -40.27 -46.37
C LYS A 137 -0.70 -41.39 -45.30
N LEU A 138 -1.86 -42.08 -45.15
CA LEU A 138 -2.16 -43.53 -45.12
C LEU A 138 -1.81 -44.43 -43.92
N GLY A 139 -2.78 -45.32 -43.61
CA GLY A 139 -2.61 -46.60 -42.91
C GLY A 139 -3.56 -46.70 -41.72
N ALA A 140 -4.81 -47.13 -41.91
CA ALA A 140 -5.30 -48.52 -41.89
C ALA A 140 -5.92 -48.85 -40.51
#